data_AF-A0A3M3J7M0-F1
#
_entry.id   AF-A0A3M3J7M0-F1
#
_cell.length_a   1.000
_cell.length_b   1.000
_cell.length_c   1.000
_cell.angle_alpha   90.00
_cell.angle_beta   90.00
_cell.angle_gamma   90.00
#
_symmetry.space_group_name_H-M   'P 1'
#
loop_
_entity.id
_entity.type
_entity.pdbx_description
1 polymer ?
#
loop_
_entity_poly.entity_id
_entity_poly.type
_entity_poly.pdbx_seq_one_letter_code
_entity_poly.pdbx_strand_id
1 'polypeptide(L)'
;MTLPGYLAIRTISGRNGEFNVGRLSTSIGEFVIKDALLDQHHEGKYRGDFVITEIRPSYYTNGGRLVVEIRARLDSMSLEDVANLSADEAERLSNNETDPIDEEV
;
A
#
# COMPACT_ATOMS: atom_id res chain seq x y z
N MET A 1 11.24 11.09 -8.20
CA MET A 1 11.37 12.11 -7.12
C MET A 1 11.45 11.39 -5.79
N THR A 2 12.15 11.95 -4.79
CA THR A 2 12.20 11.35 -3.44
C THR A 2 11.25 12.10 -2.51
N LEU A 3 10.41 11.36 -1.79
CA LEU A 3 9.46 11.93 -0.84
C LEU A 3 9.59 11.23 0.53
N PRO A 4 9.72 12.00 1.63
CA PRO A 4 9.58 11.43 2.95
C PRO A 4 8.13 11.10 3.23
N GLY A 5 7.89 10.04 3.99
CA GLY A 5 6.54 9.63 4.32
C GLY A 5 6.45 8.42 5.23
N TYR A 6 5.27 7.82 5.22
CA TYR A 6 4.97 6.60 5.94
C TYR A 6 4.39 5.55 5.00
N LEU A 7 4.89 4.34 5.08
CA LEU A 7 4.42 3.18 4.33
C LEU A 7 3.82 2.17 5.29
N ALA A 8 2.51 1.93 5.19
CA ALA A 8 1.88 0.78 5.81
C ALA A 8 1.91 -0.38 4.83
N ILE A 9 2.52 -1.50 5.21
CA ILE A 9 2.55 -2.74 4.45
C ILE A 9 1.56 -3.70 5.10
N ARG A 10 0.74 -4.34 4.28
CA ARG A 10 -0.17 -5.41 4.69
C ARG A 10 0.00 -6.63 3.81
N THR A 11 -0.09 -7.80 4.41
CA THR A 11 -0.06 -9.07 3.69
C THR A 11 -1.49 -9.48 3.36
N ILE A 12 -1.76 -9.71 2.08
CA ILE A 12 -3.06 -10.12 1.56
C ILE A 12 -2.95 -11.56 1.05
N SER A 13 -3.90 -12.40 1.45
CA SER A 13 -3.94 -13.82 1.07
C SER A 13 -4.70 -13.99 -0.24
N GLY A 14 -3.97 -13.95 -1.36
CA GLY A 14 -4.56 -14.17 -2.67
C GLY A 14 -4.63 -15.66 -3.05
N ARG A 15 -5.39 -15.95 -4.12
CA ARG A 15 -5.47 -17.29 -4.73
C ARG A 15 -4.11 -17.87 -5.15
N ASN A 16 -3.15 -17.02 -5.49
CA ASN A 16 -1.79 -17.42 -5.92
C ASN A 16 -0.77 -17.41 -4.77
N GLY A 17 -1.22 -17.22 -3.52
CA GLY A 17 -0.38 -17.06 -2.36
C GLY A 17 -0.46 -15.66 -1.76
N GLU A 18 0.29 -15.47 -0.68
CA GLU A 18 0.39 -14.19 0.03
C GLU A 18 1.15 -13.16 -0.80
N PHE A 19 0.65 -11.93 -0.84
CA PHE A 19 1.32 -10.80 -1.49
C PHE A 19 1.18 -9.54 -0.64
N ASN A 20 2.17 -8.66 -0.70
CA ASN A 20 2.13 -7.44 0.09
C ASN A 20 1.57 -6.26 -0.71
N VAL A 21 0.68 -5.51 -0.05
CA VAL A 21 0.16 -4.23 -0.54
C VAL A 21 0.59 -3.14 0.42
N GLY A 22 1.06 -2.03 -0.14
CA GLY A 22 1.51 -0.87 0.59
C GLY A 22 0.57 0.32 0.44
N ARG A 23 0.41 1.11 1.49
CA ARG A 23 -0.19 2.45 1.44
C ARG A 23 0.84 3.48 1.87
N LEU A 24 1.24 4.32 0.92
CA LEU A 24 2.24 5.36 1.11
C LEU A 24 1.53 6.70 1.36
N SER A 25 1.79 7.30 2.52
CA SER A 25 1.33 8.64 2.88
C SER A 25 2.50 9.63 2.85
N THR A 26 2.36 10.69 2.06
CA THR A 26 3.37 11.75 1.89
C THR A 26 2.71 13.12 1.97
N SER A 27 3.51 14.19 1.97
CA SER A 27 3.02 15.57 1.94
C SER A 27 2.18 15.93 0.71
N ILE A 28 2.30 15.18 -0.40
CA ILE A 28 1.57 15.45 -1.64
C ILE A 28 0.33 14.55 -1.82
N GLY A 29 0.10 13.61 -0.91
CA GLY A 29 -1.06 12.72 -0.96
C GLY A 29 -0.76 11.30 -0.52
N GLU A 30 -1.76 10.45 -0.74
CA GLU A 30 -1.74 9.02 -0.43
C GLU A 30 -1.76 8.19 -1.72
N PHE A 31 -0.96 7.13 -1.74
CA PHE A 31 -0.79 6.28 -2.89
C PHE A 31 -0.82 4.80 -2.52
N VAL A 32 -1.47 4.00 -3.35
CA VAL A 32 -1.42 2.54 -3.27
C VAL A 32 -0.16 2.04 -3.96
N ILE A 33 0.61 1.20 -3.26
CA ILE A 33 1.83 0.58 -3.74
C ILE A 33 1.56 -0.92 -3.87
N LYS A 34 1.69 -1.44 -5.09
CA LYS A 34 1.62 -2.88 -5.39
C LYS A 34 2.88 -3.22 -6.18
N ASP A 35 3.99 -3.33 -5.46
CA ASP A 35 5.32 -3.51 -6.01
C ASP A 35 5.99 -4.71 -5.33
N ALA A 36 6.76 -5.50 -6.08
CA ALA A 36 7.44 -6.69 -5.56
C ALA A 36 8.48 -6.34 -4.49
N LEU A 37 8.95 -5.10 -4.49
CA LEU A 37 9.78 -4.52 -3.42
C LEU A 37 9.13 -4.61 -2.04
N LEU A 38 7.80 -4.76 -1.93
CA LEU A 38 7.11 -4.90 -0.66
C LEU A 38 7.13 -6.33 -0.12
N ASP A 39 7.24 -7.35 -0.98
CA ASP A 39 7.12 -8.76 -0.57
C ASP A 39 8.30 -9.23 0.30
N GLN A 40 9.41 -8.48 0.29
CA GLN A 40 10.57 -8.69 1.17
C GLN A 40 10.41 -8.06 2.56
N HIS A 41 9.37 -7.27 2.81
CA HIS A 41 9.12 -6.62 4.09
C HIS A 41 7.97 -7.28 4.83
N HIS A 42 7.98 -7.18 6.16
CA HIS A 42 6.90 -7.70 6.99
C HIS A 42 5.73 -6.72 7.01
N GLU A 43 4.54 -7.22 7.33
CA GLU A 43 3.41 -6.35 7.65
C GLU A 43 3.77 -5.41 8.80
N GLY A 44 3.42 -4.13 8.66
CA GLY A 44 3.76 -3.09 9.63
C GLY A 44 3.73 -1.69 9.04
N LYS A 45 4.08 -0.67 9.85
CA LYS A 45 4.32 0.69 9.34
C LYS A 45 5.78 1.04 9.42
N TYR A 46 6.25 1.65 8.35
CA TYR A 46 7.62 2.11 8.20
C TYR A 46 7.62 3.60 7.93
N ARG A 47 8.53 4.33 8.59
CA ARG A 47 8.88 5.69 8.21
C ARG A 47 10.08 5.62 7.27
N GLY A 48 10.12 6.49 6.27
CA GLY A 48 11.23 6.47 5.33
C GLY A 48 11.15 7.50 4.23
N ASP A 49 12.11 7.38 3.32
CA ASP A 49 12.19 8.11 2.06
C ASP A 49 11.90 7.17 0.89
N PHE A 50 11.03 7.62 -0.01
CA PHE A 50 10.50 6.81 -1.11
C PHE A 50 10.82 7.47 -2.46
N VAL A 51 11.54 6.75 -3.32
CA VAL A 51 11.86 7.21 -4.69
C VAL A 51 10.72 6.82 -5.62
N ILE A 52 9.82 7.76 -5.88
CA ILE A 52 8.66 7.58 -6.76
C ILE A 52 9.08 7.84 -8.22
N THR A 53 8.82 6.88 -9.10
CA THR A 53 9.07 6.98 -10.56
C THR A 53 7.83 7.39 -11.34
N GLU A 54 6.65 6.98 -10.87
CA GLU A 54 5.40 7.20 -11.57
C GLU A 54 4.25 7.29 -10.56
N ILE A 55 3.29 8.19 -10.81
CA ILE A 55 2.00 8.23 -10.14
C ILE A 55 0.94 8.12 -11.23
N ARG A 56 0.05 7.13 -11.13
CA ARG A 56 -0.99 6.90 -12.13
C ARG A 56 -2.29 6.42 -11.50
N PRO A 57 -3.46 6.78 -12.05
CA PRO A 57 -4.70 6.14 -11.66
C PRO A 57 -4.69 4.68 -12.12
N SER A 58 -5.31 3.81 -11.32
CA SER A 58 -5.63 2.43 -11.67
C SER A 58 -7.07 2.16 -11.32
N TYR A 59 -7.76 1.41 -12.18
CA TYR A 59 -9.15 1.07 -11.97
C TYR A 59 -9.37 -0.42 -12.17
N TYR A 60 -10.30 -0.99 -11.41
CA TYR A 60 -10.76 -2.35 -11.56
C TYR A 60 -12.21 -2.48 -11.13
N THR A 61 -12.88 -3.54 -11.57
CA THR A 61 -14.26 -3.82 -11.18
C THR A 61 -14.28 -5.00 -10.20
N ASN A 62 -15.03 -4.86 -9.10
CA ASN A 62 -15.24 -5.91 -8.11
C ASN A 62 -16.69 -5.88 -7.61
N GLY A 63 -17.42 -7.00 -7.68
CA GLY A 63 -18.80 -7.09 -7.17
C GLY A 63 -19.75 -6.03 -7.73
N GLY A 64 -19.62 -5.67 -9.01
CA GLY A 64 -20.41 -4.60 -9.64
C GLY A 64 -19.98 -3.16 -9.28
N ARG A 65 -18.91 -3.00 -8.50
CA ARG A 65 -18.33 -1.69 -8.15
C ARG A 65 -17.15 -1.38 -9.05
N LEU A 66 -17.03 -0.12 -9.48
CA LEU A 66 -15.80 0.42 -10.08
C LEU A 66 -14.94 1.00 -8.96
N VAL A 67 -13.77 0.41 -8.74
CA VAL A 67 -12.77 0.91 -7.81
C VAL A 67 -11.74 1.71 -8.60
N VAL A 68 -11.40 2.90 -8.11
CA VAL A 68 -10.35 3.75 -8.66
C VAL A 68 -9.36 4.07 -7.55
N GLU A 69 -8.08 3.77 -7.77
CA GLU A 69 -6.99 4.00 -6.84
C GLU A 69 -5.92 4.87 -7.51
N ILE A 70 -5.25 5.73 -6.75
CA ILE A 70 -4.02 6.39 -7.21
C ILE A 70 -2.85 5.52 -6.80
N ARG A 71 -2.14 4.97 -7.79
CA ARG A 71 -0.98 4.11 -7.56
C ARG A 71 0.32 4.86 -7.78
N ALA A 72 1.30 4.59 -6.94
CA ALA A 72 2.67 5.05 -7.15
C ALA A 72 3.59 3.84 -7.37
N ARG A 73 4.55 4.00 -8.29
CA ARG A 73 5.63 3.04 -8.52
C ARG A 73 6.89 3.51 -7.81
N LEU A 74 7.51 2.63 -7.05
CA LEU A 74 8.76 2.90 -6.34
C LEU A 74 9.94 2.36 -7.14
N ASP A 75 11.02 3.12 -7.22
CA ASP A 75 12.32 2.63 -7.68
C ASP A 75 13.11 2.01 -6.52
N SER A 76 13.11 2.70 -5.38
CA SER A 76 13.80 2.32 -4.16
C SER A 76 13.18 3.03 -2.95
N MET A 77 13.48 2.53 -1.75
CA MET A 77 13.07 3.12 -0.49
C MET A 77 14.12 2.91 0.60
N SER A 78 14.21 3.85 1.52
CA SER A 78 15.05 3.77 2.71
C SER A 78 14.14 3.83 3.94
N LEU A 79 14.19 2.81 4.79
CA LEU A 79 13.33 2.68 5.97
C LEU A 79 14.14 2.99 7.24
N GLU A 80 13.67 3.93 8.05
CA GLU A 80 14.41 4.52 9.18
C GLU A 80 13.94 4.01 10.57
N ASP A 81 13.51 2.75 10.66
CA ASP A 81 12.85 2.12 11.83
C ASP A 81 11.36 2.48 12.07
N VAL A 82 10.66 1.55 12.74
CA VAL A 82 9.19 1.55 12.95
C VAL A 82 8.79 2.73 13.84
N ALA A 83 8.28 3.81 13.25
CA ALA A 83 7.58 4.83 14.01
C ALA A 83 6.26 4.23 14.54
N ASN A 84 6.07 4.25 15.87
CA ASN A 84 4.80 3.84 16.46
C ASN A 84 3.66 4.69 15.89
N LEU A 85 2.71 4.00 15.27
CA LEU A 85 1.45 4.56 14.81
C LEU A 85 0.61 5.03 15.98
N SER A 86 -0.03 6.19 15.86
CA SER A 86 -1.24 6.40 16.65
C SER A 86 -2.35 5.47 16.15
N ALA A 87 -3.29 5.11 17.04
CA ALA A 87 -4.42 4.24 16.68
C ALA A 87 -5.25 4.83 15.52
N ASP A 88 -5.45 6.15 15.49
CA ASP A 88 -6.17 6.85 14.42
C ASP A 88 -5.47 6.75 13.06
N GLU A 89 -4.13 6.83 13.04
CA GLU A 89 -3.36 6.65 11.81
C GLU A 89 -3.41 5.18 11.36
N ALA A 90 -3.39 4.23 12.29
CA ALA A 90 -3.48 2.81 11.99
C ALA A 90 -4.85 2.47 11.39
N GLU A 91 -5.92 3.11 11.88
CA GLU A 91 -7.28 2.94 11.39
C GLU A 91 -7.46 3.54 9.98
N ARG A 92 -6.88 4.72 9.71
CA ARG A 92 -6.88 5.31 8.36
C ARG A 92 -6.05 4.53 7.34
N LEU A 93 -4.95 3.93 7.79
CA LEU A 93 -4.10 3.07 6.98
C LEU A 93 -4.68 1.65 6.85
N SER A 94 -5.56 1.25 7.77
CA SER A 94 -6.31 0.02 7.66
C SER A 94 -7.29 0.15 6.51
N ASN A 95 -6.89 -0.34 5.35
CA ASN A 95 -7.81 -0.55 4.25
C ASN A 95 -8.86 -1.54 4.75
N ASN A 96 -10.06 -1.06 5.07
CA ASN A 96 -11.22 -1.89 5.39
C ASN A 96 -11.85 -2.48 4.12
N GLU A 97 -11.06 -2.61 3.05
CA GLU A 97 -11.47 -3.19 1.79
C GLU A 97 -11.08 -4.67 1.78
N THR A 98 -12.10 -5.47 2.02
CA THR A 98 -12.15 -6.92 1.87
C THR A 98 -11.47 -7.38 0.56
N ASP A 99 -10.77 -8.50 0.64
CA ASP A 99 -10.08 -9.16 -0.47
C ASP A 99 -11.05 -9.46 -1.64
N PRO A 100 -10.71 -9.11 -2.90
CA PRO A 100 -11.59 -9.23 -4.07
C PRO A 100 -11.97 -10.64 -4.58
N ILE A 101 -11.69 -11.76 -3.90
CA ILE A 101 -11.94 -13.11 -4.46
C ILE A 101 -12.66 -14.10 -3.50
N ASP A 102 -13.24 -13.64 -2.38
CA ASP A 102 -14.00 -14.55 -1.48
C ASP A 102 -15.48 -14.78 -1.88
N GLU A 103 -15.86 -14.46 -3.12
CA GLU A 103 -17.19 -14.78 -3.69
C GLU A 103 -17.05 -15.57 -5.02
N GLU A 104 -16.61 -16.83 -4.92
CA GLU A 104 -17.06 -17.89 -5.86
C GLU A 104 -17.27 -19.20 -5.07
N VAL A 105 -18.48 -19.38 -4.52
CA VAL A 105 -19.12 -20.70 -4.34
C VAL A 105 -20.62 -20.62 -4.65
#